data_AF-T1G4D8-F1
#
_entry.id   AF-T1G4D8-F1
#
_cell.length_a   1.000
_cell.length_b   1.000
_cell.length_c   1.000
_cell.angle_alpha   90.00
_cell.angle_beta   90.00
_cell.angle_gamma   90.00
#
_symmetry.space_group_name_H-M   'P 1'
#
loop_
_entity.id
_entity.type
_entity.pdbx_description
1 polymer ?
#
loop_
_entity_poly.entity_id
_entity_poly.type
_entity_poly.pdbx_seq_one_letter_code
_entity_poly.pdbx_strand_id
1 'polypeptide(L)'
;GWIVIVQRVNGDQSFYRNWATYKSGFGIYYRNFWLGLEKMHQLTTSADYRLRLEILISGKWYSDEYDHFKVFFILHLCYIPELI
;
A
#
# COMPACT_ATOMS: atom_id res chain seq x y z
N GLY A 1 -15.72 8.67 0.68
CA GLY A 1 -14.49 9.20 0.06
C GLY A 1 -13.44 8.11 -0.02
N TRP A 2 -12.29 8.38 -0.64
CA TRP A 2 -11.19 7.42 -0.78
C TRP A 2 -10.07 7.68 0.24
N ILE A 3 -9.58 6.62 0.88
CA ILE A 3 -8.38 6.67 1.71
C ILE A 3 -7.18 6.33 0.82
N VAL A 4 -6.23 7.25 0.70
CA VAL A 4 -5.00 6.98 -0.07
C VAL A 4 -4.08 6.09 0.76
N ILE A 5 -3.83 4.87 0.28
CA ILE A 5 -2.96 3.89 0.93
C ILE A 5 -1.53 3.89 0.38
N VAL A 6 -1.36 4.32 -0.87
CA VAL A 6 -0.07 4.44 -1.58
C VAL A 6 -0.14 5.66 -2.50
N GLN A 7 0.95 6.41 -2.58
CA GLN A 7 1.09 7.46 -3.58
C GLN A 7 2.50 7.48 -4.16
N ARG A 8 2.59 7.61 -5.49
CA ARG A 8 3.82 7.78 -6.26
C ARG A 8 3.65 8.97 -7.18
N VAL A 9 4.32 10.07 -6.88
CA VAL A 9 4.32 11.31 -7.68
C VAL A 9 5.61 11.43 -8.49
N ASN A 10 6.74 11.06 -7.89
CA ASN A 10 8.05 11.14 -8.54
C ASN A 10 9.04 10.10 -7.93
N GLY A 11 10.33 10.22 -8.29
CA GLY A 11 11.40 9.30 -7.88
C GLY A 11 12.09 9.62 -6.56
N ASP A 12 11.67 10.66 -5.82
CA ASP A 12 12.45 11.23 -4.71
C ASP A 12 12.42 10.39 -3.42
N GLN A 13 11.59 9.34 -3.39
CA GLN A 13 11.46 8.43 -2.25
C GLN A 13 11.73 7.00 -2.71
N SER A 14 12.71 6.33 -2.08
CA SER A 14 12.92 4.91 -2.33
C SER A 14 11.79 4.07 -1.74
N PHE A 15 11.28 3.13 -2.56
CA PHE A 15 10.38 2.05 -2.17
C PHE A 15 11.13 0.71 -2.06
N TYR A 16 12.45 0.68 -2.26
CA TYR A 16 13.24 -0.48 -1.90
C TYR A 16 13.50 -0.45 -0.40
N ARG A 17 12.63 -1.10 0.38
CA ARG A 17 12.58 -1.06 1.85
C ARG A 17 12.43 -2.46 2.42
N ASN A 18 12.86 -2.64 3.67
CA ASN A 18 12.70 -3.91 4.39
C ASN A 18 11.25 -4.14 4.85
N TRP A 19 10.98 -5.37 5.28
CA TRP A 19 9.65 -5.79 5.75
C TRP A 19 9.10 -4.91 6.88
N ALA A 20 9.91 -4.63 7.91
CA ALA A 20 9.50 -3.80 9.04
C ALA A 20 8.99 -2.42 8.60
N THR A 21 9.67 -1.81 7.61
CA THR A 21 9.30 -0.51 7.05
C THR A 21 7.98 -0.59 6.26
N TYR A 22 7.76 -1.65 5.48
CA TYR A 22 6.48 -1.88 4.79
C TYR A 22 5.33 -2.18 5.75
N LYS A 23 5.63 -2.85 6.87
CA LYS A 23 4.68 -3.14 7.93
C LYS A 23 4.20 -1.85 8.61
N SER A 24 5.13 -0.97 9.00
CA SER A 24 4.84 0.28 9.71
C SER A 24 4.30 1.40 8.81
N GLY A 25 4.73 1.45 7.55
CA GLY A 25 4.53 2.60 6.67
C GLY A 25 5.75 3.51 6.60
N PHE A 26 5.84 4.30 5.53
CA PHE A 26 6.93 5.26 5.29
C PHE A 26 6.53 6.35 4.28
N GLY A 27 7.35 7.40 4.21
CA GLY A 27 7.18 8.51 3.27
C GLY A 27 6.39 9.68 3.86
N ILE A 28 6.06 10.64 3.00
CA ILE A 28 5.40 11.89 3.39
C ILE A 28 4.02 11.94 2.73
N TYR A 29 2.99 12.14 3.55
CA TYR A 29 1.61 12.26 3.08
C TYR A 29 1.48 13.40 2.05
N TYR A 30 0.64 13.20 1.02
CA TYR A 30 0.53 14.06 -0.18
C TYR A 30 1.76 14.12 -1.11
N ARG A 31 2.83 13.37 -0.82
CA ARG A 31 3.98 13.19 -1.72
C ARG A 31 4.07 11.72 -2.12
N ASN A 32 5.23 11.09 -1.85
CA ASN A 32 5.41 9.67 -2.01
C ASN A 32 5.28 9.01 -0.64
N PHE A 33 4.32 8.11 -0.47
CA PHE A 33 4.16 7.38 0.78
C PHE A 33 3.51 6.01 0.61
N TRP A 34 3.68 5.20 1.66
CA TRP A 34 3.06 3.91 1.88
C TRP A 34 2.44 3.91 3.28
N LEU A 35 1.13 3.67 3.38
CA LEU A 35 0.39 3.79 4.64
C LEU A 35 0.90 2.84 5.74
N GLY A 36 1.33 1.64 5.34
CA GLY A 36 1.72 0.55 6.23
C GLY A 36 0.73 -0.60 6.21
N LEU A 37 1.23 -1.84 6.14
CA LEU A 37 0.41 -3.05 6.09
C LEU A 37 -0.44 -3.24 7.35
N GLU A 38 0.06 -2.85 8.53
CA GLU A 38 -0.72 -2.97 9.79
C GLU A 38 -1.97 -2.09 9.74
N LYS A 39 -1.84 -0.85 9.28
CA LYS A 39 -2.97 0.08 9.15
C LYS A 39 -3.93 -0.38 8.06
N MET A 40 -3.42 -0.85 6.92
CA MET A 40 -4.25 -1.40 5.84
C MET A 40 -5.01 -2.66 6.28
N HIS A 41 -4.39 -3.52 7.08
CA HIS A 41 -5.05 -4.69 7.66
C HIS A 41 -6.19 -4.26 8.58
N GLN A 42 -5.94 -3.34 9.52
CA GLN A 42 -6.98 -2.81 10.41
C GLN A 42 -8.15 -2.18 9.63
N LEU A 43 -7.85 -1.39 8.60
CA LEU A 43 -8.87 -0.78 7.75
C LEU A 43 -9.70 -1.84 7.03
N THR A 44 -9.06 -2.67 6.21
CA THR A 44 -9.75 -3.61 5.30
C THR A 44 -10.40 -4.82 6.00
N THR A 45 -10.14 -5.01 7.30
CA THR A 45 -10.86 -5.99 8.12
C THR A 45 -12.04 -5.39 8.88
N SER A 46 -12.08 -4.07 9.07
CA SER A 46 -13.15 -3.39 9.79
C SER A 46 -14.47 -3.28 9.01
N ALA A 47 -14.41 -3.31 7.68
CA ALA A 47 -15.55 -3.27 6.79
C ALA A 47 -15.16 -3.83 5.40
N ASP A 48 -16.13 -3.90 4.49
CA ASP A 48 -15.85 -4.19 3.08
C ASP A 48 -15.37 -2.91 2.38
N TYR A 49 -14.21 -2.99 1.74
CA TYR A 49 -13.59 -1.86 1.07
C TYR A 49 -13.30 -2.22 -0.38
N ARG A 50 -13.53 -1.23 -1.26
CA ARG A 50 -13.08 -1.28 -2.65
C ARG A 50 -11.66 -0.73 -2.74
N LEU A 51 -10.86 -1.28 -3.66
CA LEU A 51 -9.57 -0.71 -4.04
C LEU A 51 -9.73 0.01 -5.38
N ARG A 52 -9.22 1.24 -5.48
CA ARG A 52 -9.08 1.97 -6.74
C ARG A 52 -7.60 2.22 -7.01
N LEU A 53 -7.17 1.93 -8.23
CA LEU A 53 -5.84 2.32 -8.74
C LEU A 53 -6.03 3.50 -9.69
N GLU A 54 -5.22 4.53 -9.54
CA GLU A 54 -5.18 5.68 -10.43
C GLU A 54 -3.75 5.86 -10.97
N ILE A 55 -3.60 5.91 -12.29
CA ILE A 55 -2.29 6.02 -12.95
C ILE A 55 -2.35 7.11 -14.01
N LEU A 56 -1.35 7.99 -13.99
CA LEU A 56 -1.13 9.00 -15.03
C LEU A 56 -0.07 8.50 -16.01
N ILE A 57 -0.47 8.25 -17.26
CA ILE A 57 0.43 7.81 -18.34
C ILE A 57 0.32 8.81 -19.48
N SER A 58 1.44 9.41 -19.87
CA SER A 58 1.52 10.37 -20.98
C SER A 58 0.46 11.48 -20.90
N GLY A 59 0.22 12.03 -19.71
CA GLY A 59 -0.73 13.12 -19.47
C GLY A 59 -2.20 12.69 -19.36
N LYS A 60 -2.51 11.39 -19.46
CA LYS A 60 -3.87 10.85 -19.33
C LYS A 60 -4.02 9.98 -18.09
N TRP A 61 -5.13 10.18 -17.37
CA TRP A 61 -5.50 9.37 -16.22
C TRP A 61 -6.22 8.09 -16.63
N TYR A 62 -5.85 6.99 -15.97
CA TYR A 62 -6.45 5.68 -16.07
C TYR A 62 -6.83 5.21 -14.66
N SER A 63 -7.96 4.51 -14.53
CA SER A 63 -8.36 3.93 -13.26
C SER A 63 -8.95 2.54 -13.42
N ASP A 64 -8.73 1.70 -12.42
CA ASP A 64 -9.34 0.39 -12.27
C ASP A 64 -9.80 0.18 -10.81
N GLU A 65 -10.84 -0.63 -10.61
CA GLU A 65 -11.47 -0.84 -9.30
C GLU A 65 -11.68 -2.34 -9.00
N TYR A 66 -11.53 -2.70 -7.72
CA TYR A 66 -11.77 -4.05 -7.20
C TYR A 66 -12.71 -3.99 -6.00
N ASP A 67 -13.83 -4.70 -6.04
CA ASP A 67 -14.95 -4.50 -5.11
C ASP A 67 -14.73 -5.07 -3.70
N HIS A 68 -13.80 -6.02 -3.53
CA HIS A 68 -13.57 -6.72 -2.25
C HIS A 68 -12.08 -6.80 -1.92
N PHE A 69 -11.49 -5.69 -1.51
CA PHE A 69 -10.08 -5.60 -1.18
C PHE A 69 -9.82 -5.87 0.29
N LYS A 70 -8.96 -6.87 0.57
CA LYS A 70 -8.59 -7.25 1.93
C LYS A 70 -7.10 -7.51 2.06
N VAL A 71 -6.50 -6.91 3.09
CA VAL A 71 -5.13 -7.21 3.49
C VAL A 71 -5.19 -8.10 4.72
N PHE A 72 -4.73 -9.35 4.60
CA PHE A 72 -4.65 -10.28 5.73
C PHE A 72 -3.35 -10.10 6.51
N PHE A 73 -3.40 -10.38 7.81
CA PHE A 73 -2.20 -10.31 8.65
C PHE A 73 -1.27 -11.48 8.30
N ILE A 74 -0.07 -11.18 7.83
CA ILE A 74 0.96 -12.20 7.59
C ILE A 74 1.71 -12.42 8.91
N LEU A 75 1.13 -13.19 9.83
CA LEU A 75 1.84 -13.66 11.04
C LEU A 75 2.75 -14.85 10.72
N HIS A 76 2.49 -15.57 9.62
CA HIS A 76 3.09 -16.88 9.40
C HIS A 76 4.33 -16.93 8.50
N LEU A 77 4.74 -15.82 7.86
CA LEU A 77 5.92 -15.79 6.99
C LEU A 77 7.14 -15.07 7.59
N CYS A 78 7.04 -14.53 8.82
CA CYS A 78 8.21 -13.99 9.54
C CYS A 78 9.14 -15.08 10.10
N TYR A 79 8.85 -16.36 9.90
CA TYR A 79 9.73 -17.48 10.25
C TYR A 79 10.17 -18.25 9.00
N ILE A 80 10.72 -17.56 7.99
CA ILE A 80 11.60 -18.17 6.99
C ILE A 80 12.91 -17.37 7.00
N PRO A 81 13.90 -17.78 7.81
CA PRO A 81 15.19 -17.09 7.87
C PRO A 81 16.14 -17.43 6.70
N GLU A 82 15.70 -18.11 5.62
CA GLU A 82 16.63 -18.71 4.64
C GLU A 82 16.35 -18.45 3.15
N LEU A 83 15.69 -17.36 2.74
CA LEU A 83 15.66 -17.00 1.31
C LEU A 83 15.74 -15.48 1.09
N ILE A 84 16.94 -14.92 1.31
CA ILE A 84 17.53 -13.83 0.52
C ILE A 84 19.04 -14.07 0.48
#